data_AF-A0A151GH73-F1
#
_entry.id   AF-A0A151GH73-F1
#
_cell.length_a   1.000
_cell.length_b   1.000
_cell.length_c   1.000
_cell.angle_alpha   90.00
_cell.angle_beta   90.00
_cell.angle_gamma   90.00
#
_symmetry.space_group_name_H-M   'P 1'
#
loop_
_entity.id
_entity.type
_entity.pdbx_description
1 polymer ?
#
loop_
_entity_poly.entity_id
_entity_poly.type
_entity_poly.pdbx_seq_one_letter_code
_entity_poly.pdbx_strand_id
1 'polypeptide(L)'
;MVERYRSDAHSSTSIAGIHHKDPKGLHVTLCYKDEGQATRGTHVASHGYVVDAQSLEFREATHAREKADGTMKSSGGLVWPPENELYAAPEIGYGHFPQDDESDH
;
A
#
# COMPACT_ATOMS: atom_id res chain seq x y z
N MET A 1 10.22 11.35 -3.09
CA MET A 1 9.10 10.40 -2.86
C MET A 1 9.39 9.65 -1.58
N VAL A 2 8.46 9.57 -0.63
CA VAL A 2 8.69 8.83 0.62
C VAL A 2 7.70 7.66 0.65
N GLU A 3 8.18 6.52 0.18
CA GLU A 3 7.45 5.25 0.20
C GLU A 3 7.78 4.54 1.51
N ARG A 4 6.79 4.19 2.32
CA ARG A 4 7.02 3.49 3.59
C ARG A 4 6.08 2.30 3.70
N TYR A 5 6.66 1.11 3.74
CA TYR A 5 5.94 -0.16 3.61
C TYR A 5 5.49 -0.67 4.97
N ARG A 6 4.27 -1.22 5.02
CA ARG A 6 3.87 -2.18 6.04
C ARG A 6 2.97 -3.20 5.39
N SER A 7 3.48 -4.37 5.00
CA SER A 7 2.71 -5.61 5.11
C SER A 7 3.38 -6.82 4.48
N ASP A 8 3.37 -7.90 5.25
CA ASP A 8 3.23 -9.29 4.80
C ASP A 8 1.89 -9.48 4.05
N ALA A 9 1.82 -10.34 3.03
CA ALA A 9 0.59 -10.53 2.25
C ALA A 9 -0.53 -11.16 3.10
N HIS A 10 -1.69 -10.51 3.18
CA HIS A 10 -2.81 -10.96 4.00
C HIS A 10 -4.15 -10.94 3.28
N SER A 11 -5.10 -11.74 3.76
CA SER A 11 -6.45 -11.86 3.16
C SER A 11 -7.54 -11.19 3.99
N SER A 12 -7.18 -10.37 4.98
CA SER A 12 -8.12 -9.69 5.86
C SER A 12 -8.19 -8.19 5.57
N THR A 13 -9.37 -7.62 5.67
CA THR A 13 -9.62 -6.17 5.66
C THR A 13 -10.42 -5.77 6.90
N SER A 14 -10.42 -4.49 7.25
CA SER A 14 -11.19 -3.96 8.39
C SER A 14 -12.26 -3.01 7.89
N ILE A 15 -13.52 -3.39 8.06
CA ILE A 15 -14.69 -2.55 7.73
C ILE A 15 -15.37 -2.21 9.05
N ALA A 16 -15.53 -0.90 9.33
CA ALA A 16 -16.09 -0.41 10.59
C ALA A 16 -15.41 -0.98 11.86
N GLY A 17 -14.11 -1.33 11.78
CA GLY A 17 -13.34 -1.90 12.89
C GLY A 17 -13.53 -3.40 13.13
N ILE A 18 -14.30 -4.08 12.28
CA ILE A 18 -14.44 -5.52 12.31
C ILE A 18 -13.54 -6.11 11.21
N HIS A 19 -12.74 -7.12 11.58
CA HIS A 19 -11.93 -7.85 10.61
C HIS A 19 -12.80 -8.82 9.81
N HIS A 20 -12.73 -8.70 8.50
CA HIS A 20 -13.40 -9.57 7.55
C HIS A 20 -12.40 -10.15 6.57
N LYS A 21 -12.74 -11.29 5.95
CA LYS A 21 -12.03 -11.74 4.76
C LYS A 21 -12.24 -10.72 3.66
N ASP A 22 -11.17 -10.28 3.03
CA ASP A 22 -11.24 -9.33 1.93
C ASP A 22 -11.91 -10.01 0.72
N PRO A 23 -12.95 -9.40 0.13
CA PRO A 23 -13.69 -10.00 -0.97
C PRO A 23 -12.84 -10.19 -2.24
N LYS A 24 -11.77 -9.41 -2.42
CA LYS A 24 -10.84 -9.53 -3.54
C LYS A 24 -9.65 -10.45 -3.25
N GLY A 25 -9.53 -10.93 -2.00
CA GLY A 25 -8.59 -11.97 -1.60
C GLY A 25 -7.26 -11.43 -1.05
N LEU A 26 -6.20 -12.20 -1.30
CA LEU A 26 -4.86 -11.95 -0.79
C LEU A 26 -4.27 -10.65 -1.36
N HIS A 27 -3.71 -9.81 -0.49
CA HIS A 27 -3.15 -8.53 -0.88
C HIS A 27 -2.07 -8.03 0.07
N VAL A 28 -1.32 -7.05 -0.41
CA VAL A 28 -0.35 -6.23 0.33
C VAL A 28 -0.96 -4.85 0.50
N THR A 29 -0.90 -4.27 1.70
CA THR A 29 -1.33 -2.91 1.96
C THR A 29 -0.13 -1.96 2.00
N LEU A 30 -0.13 -0.95 1.14
CA LEU A 30 0.90 0.10 1.11
C LEU A 30 0.30 1.43 1.50
N CYS A 31 0.91 2.14 2.45
CA CYS A 31 0.64 3.56 2.67
C CYS A 31 1.79 4.36 2.07
N TYR A 32 1.50 5.28 1.17
CA TYR A 32 2.53 6.12 0.54
C TYR A 32 2.12 7.59 0.56
N LYS A 33 3.12 8.46 0.39
CA LYS A 33 2.92 9.88 0.12
C LYS A 33 3.92 10.41 -0.91
N ASP A 34 3.39 11.14 -1.88
CA ASP A 34 4.20 12.01 -2.73
C ASP A 34 4.61 13.30 -2.01
N GLU A 35 5.41 14.14 -2.66
CA GLU A 35 5.90 15.39 -2.09
C GLU A 35 4.78 16.41 -1.80
N GLY A 36 3.75 16.44 -2.65
CA GLY A 36 2.58 17.27 -2.42
C GLY A 36 1.78 16.81 -1.20
N GLN A 37 1.60 15.50 -1.04
CA GLN A 37 0.92 14.88 0.10
C GLN A 37 1.72 15.08 1.40
N ALA A 38 3.04 14.97 1.34
CA ALA A 38 3.91 15.30 2.47
C ALA A 38 3.73 16.76 2.92
N THR A 39 3.69 17.69 1.96
CA THR A 39 3.46 19.11 2.26
C THR A 39 2.07 19.36 2.86
N ARG A 40 1.05 18.61 2.42
CA ARG A 40 -0.33 18.71 2.93
C ARG A 40 -0.58 17.95 4.23
N GLY A 41 0.35 17.11 4.67
CA GLY A 41 0.14 16.22 5.83
C GLY A 41 -0.91 15.14 5.55
N THR A 42 -0.88 14.57 4.35
CA THR A 42 -1.82 13.54 3.88
C THR A 42 -1.09 12.31 3.35
N HIS A 43 -1.84 11.21 3.18
CA HIS A 43 -1.35 9.96 2.62
C HIS A 43 -2.47 9.20 1.86
N VAL A 44 -2.06 8.22 1.06
CA VAL A 44 -2.95 7.25 0.41
C VAL A 44 -2.61 5.85 0.88
N ALA A 45 -3.63 5.07 1.22
CA ALA A 45 -3.51 3.63 1.44
C ALA A 45 -3.96 2.89 0.17
N SER A 46 -3.14 1.95 -0.29
CA SER A 46 -3.37 1.14 -1.47
C SER A 46 -3.36 -0.34 -1.10
N HIS A 47 -4.17 -1.14 -1.77
CA HIS A 47 -4.12 -2.59 -1.70
C HIS A 47 -3.65 -3.13 -3.05
N GLY A 48 -2.51 -3.81 -3.05
CA GLY A 48 -2.03 -4.57 -4.20
C GLY A 48 -2.43 -6.03 -4.04
N TYR A 49 -3.39 -6.48 -4.85
CA TYR A 49 -3.86 -7.85 -4.83
C TYR A 49 -2.89 -8.73 -5.58
N VAL A 50 -2.55 -9.88 -4.99
CA VAL A 50 -1.56 -10.82 -5.53
C VAL A 50 -2.20 -12.17 -5.84
N VAL A 51 -1.60 -12.89 -6.78
CA VAL A 51 -2.05 -14.24 -7.18
C VAL A 51 -1.82 -15.22 -6.02
N ASP A 52 -0.64 -15.18 -5.40
CA ASP A 52 -0.29 -16.00 -4.26
C ASP A 52 0.75 -15.33 -3.34
N ALA A 53 0.92 -15.89 -2.13
CA ALA A 53 1.76 -15.32 -1.07
C ALA A 53 3.26 -15.57 -1.28
N GLN A 54 3.64 -16.48 -2.18
CA GLN A 54 5.03 -16.88 -2.41
C GLN A 54 5.63 -16.08 -3.57
N SER A 55 4.93 -16.00 -4.70
CA SER A 55 5.34 -15.23 -5.87
C SER A 55 5.19 -13.73 -5.67
N LEU A 56 4.18 -13.33 -4.88
CA LEU A 56 3.70 -11.94 -4.79
C LEU A 56 3.40 -11.33 -6.18
N GLU A 57 3.08 -12.17 -7.17
CA GLU A 57 2.71 -11.73 -8.51
C GLU A 57 1.48 -10.84 -8.43
N PHE A 58 1.62 -9.61 -8.90
CA PHE A 58 0.61 -8.58 -8.76
C PHE A 58 -0.49 -8.71 -9.82
N ARG A 59 -1.75 -8.71 -9.37
CA ARG A 59 -2.94 -8.79 -10.22
C ARG A 59 -3.56 -7.41 -10.49
N GLU A 60 -3.83 -6.65 -9.45
CA GLU A 60 -4.51 -5.35 -9.53
C GLU A 60 -4.26 -4.50 -8.27
N ALA A 61 -4.38 -3.18 -8.39
CA ALA A 61 -4.38 -2.27 -7.24
C ALA A 61 -5.74 -1.60 -7.03
N THR A 62 -6.02 -1.29 -5.78
CA THR A 62 -7.04 -0.31 -5.40
C THR A 62 -6.43 0.75 -4.50
N HIS A 63 -6.88 1.99 -4.67
CA HIS A 63 -6.40 3.14 -3.89
C HIS A 63 -7.57 3.70 -3.10
N ALA A 64 -7.37 3.89 -1.79
CA ALA A 64 -8.29 4.67 -0.99
C ALA A 64 -8.19 6.15 -1.37
N ARG A 65 -9.22 6.92 -0.99
CA ARG A 65 -9.11 8.39 -1.02
C ARG A 65 -7.96 8.85 -0.12
N GLU A 66 -7.37 9.98 -0.48
CA GLU A 66 -6.38 10.68 0.34
C GLU A 66 -6.96 11.00 1.72
N LYS A 67 -6.15 10.81 2.77
CA LYS A 67 -6.52 11.00 4.18
C LYS A 67 -5.49 11.85 4.88
N ALA A 68 -5.91 12.61 5.89
CA ALA A 68 -4.98 13.32 6.77
C ALA A 68 -4.17 12.33 7.59
N ASP A 69 -2.91 12.65 7.90
CA ASP A 69 -2.03 11.79 8.70
C ASP A 69 -2.59 11.52 10.11
N GLY A 70 -3.35 12.47 10.66
CA GLY A 70 -4.07 12.34 11.92
C GLY A 70 -5.28 11.39 11.89
N THR A 71 -5.56 10.72 10.78
CA THR A 71 -6.70 9.80 10.67
C THR A 71 -6.53 8.63 11.62
N MET A 72 -7.50 8.43 12.52
CA MET A 72 -7.51 7.35 13.49
C MET A 72 -8.09 6.06 12.88
N LYS A 73 -7.48 4.93 13.22
CA LYS A 73 -8.09 3.60 13.04
C LYS A 73 -9.24 3.45 14.04
N SER A 74 -10.25 2.70 13.66
CA SER A 74 -11.34 2.32 14.57
C SER A 74 -10.86 1.47 15.76
N SER A 75 -9.74 0.76 15.62
CA SER A 75 -9.08 0.00 16.69
C SER A 75 -8.32 0.87 17.71
N GLY A 76 -8.26 2.18 17.50
CA GLY A 76 -7.29 3.06 18.16
C GLY A 76 -5.93 3.03 17.46
N GLY A 77 -5.26 4.18 17.46
CA GLY A 77 -3.98 4.41 16.78
C GLY A 77 -4.13 5.11 15.43
N LEU A 78 -3.05 5.74 14.95
CA LEU A 78 -3.04 6.43 13.67
C LEU A 78 -2.99 5.43 12.50
N VAL A 79 -3.69 5.76 11.42
CA VAL A 79 -3.55 5.07 10.13
C VAL A 79 -2.14 5.28 9.59
N TRP A 80 -1.65 6.53 9.69
CA TRP A 80 -0.27 6.88 9.38
C TRP A 80 0.58 6.91 10.67
N PRO A 81 1.55 5.99 10.84
CA PRO A 81 2.38 5.98 12.03
C PRO A 81 3.21 7.27 12.19
N PRO A 82 3.59 7.63 13.42
CA PRO A 82 4.54 8.71 13.65
C PRO A 82 5.92 8.37 13.04
N GLU A 83 6.72 9.39 12.75
CA GLU A 83 7.99 9.24 12.01
C GLU A 83 8.99 8.26 12.64
N ASN A 84 9.01 8.17 13.96
CA ASN A 84 9.87 7.24 14.71
C ASN A 84 9.47 5.76 14.56
N GLU A 85 8.25 5.46 14.11
CA GLU A 85 7.76 4.11 13.84
C GLU A 85 7.84 3.72 12.36
N LEU A 86 8.24 4.67 11.52
CA LEU A 86 8.22 4.53 10.08
C LEU A 86 9.59 4.08 9.55
N TYR A 87 9.67 2.88 8.99
CA TYR A 87 10.88 2.38 8.33
C TYR A 87 11.13 3.10 6.98
N ALA A 88 12.34 3.61 6.77
CA ALA A 88 12.74 4.12 5.46
C ALA A 88 12.97 2.94 4.52
N ALA A 89 12.14 2.81 3.49
CA ALA A 89 12.43 1.85 2.43
C ALA A 89 13.73 2.28 1.72
N PRO A 90 14.66 1.36 1.44
CA PRO A 90 15.71 1.65 0.47
C PRO A 90 15.05 2.06 -0.85
N GLU A 91 15.72 2.91 -1.64
CA GLU A 91 15.26 3.51 -2.93
C GLU A 91 15.01 2.48 -4.06
N ILE A 92 14.75 1.22 -3.70
CA ILE A 92 14.66 0.09 -4.60
C ILE A 92 13.20 -0.37 -4.66
N GLY A 93 12.37 0.42 -5.35
CA GLY A 93 11.12 -0.05 -5.91
C GLY A 93 11.36 -0.60 -7.31
N TYR A 94 11.76 -1.88 -7.42
CA TYR A 94 11.81 -2.54 -8.73
C TYR A 94 10.38 -2.76 -9.25
N GLY A 95 9.89 -1.84 -10.07
CA GLY A 95 8.79 -2.12 -10.99
C GLY A 95 9.37 -2.83 -12.22
N HIS A 96 9.09 -4.12 -12.37
CA HIS A 96 9.29 -4.79 -13.66
C HIS A 96 8.25 -4.22 -14.65
N PHE A 97 8.61 -3.16 -15.35
CA PHE A 97 7.91 -2.83 -16.59
C PHE A 97 8.23 -3.93 -17.59
N PRO A 98 7.25 -4.59 -18.22
CA PRO A 98 7.55 -5.41 -19.39
C PRO A 98 8.27 -4.50 -20.39
N GLN A 99 9.47 -4.93 -20.81
CA GLN A 99 10.11 -4.30 -21.95
C GLN A 99 9.19 -4.56 -23.14
N ASP A 100 8.72 -3.50 -23.79
CA ASP A 100 8.09 -3.65 -25.09
C ASP A 100 9.13 -4.33 -25.99
N ASP A 101 8.92 -5.61 -26.29
CA ASP A 101 9.64 -6.31 -27.34
C ASP A 101 9.25 -5.60 -28.64
N GLU A 102 10.10 -4.67 -29.06
CA GLU A 102 10.16 -4.17 -30.42
C GLU A 102 10.47 -5.36 -31.33
N SER A 103 9.44 -6.13 -31.69
CA SER A 103 9.53 -7.14 -32.74
C SER A 103 9.50 -6.42 -34.08
N ASP A 104 10.68 -6.04 -34.55
CA ASP A 104 10.93 -5.68 -35.94
C ASP A 104 10.81 -6.95 -36.81
N HIS A 105 9.72 -7.08 -37.57
CA HIS A 105 9.68 -7.88 -38.79
C HIS A 105 8.63 -7.40 -39.80
#